data_AF-A0A965VWP3-F1
#
_entry.id   AF-A0A965VWP3-F1
#
_cell.length_a   1.000
_cell.length_b   1.000
_cell.length_c   1.000
_cell.angle_alpha   90.00
_cell.angle_beta   90.00
_cell.angle_gamma   90.00
#
_symmetry.space_group_name_H-M   'P 1'
#
loop_
_entity.id
_entity.type
_entity.pdbx_description
1 polymer ?
#
loop_
_entity_poly.entity_id
_entity_poly.type
_entity_poly.pdbx_seq_one_letter_code
_entity_poly.pdbx_strand_id
1 'polypeptide(L)'
;MGNPPVGTSDLDTLIPRKLPQASKKNIAKHLKDAGFEHVFKDSEQPATEAYMKNIRGIEVEIEFLTDNSTRGDKEKNVKVAGVVAQPLSYLRLSLEYSLKFQTKAGETGKVVAPGAWIFHKGLTFPRRKAESKKLKDLYGI
;
A
#
# COMPACT_ATOMS: atom_id res chain seq x y z
N MET A 1 27.52 -12.61 -3.30
CA MET A 1 27.27 -11.36 -2.55
C MET A 1 25.82 -10.98 -2.79
N GLY A 2 24.99 -10.90 -1.75
CA GLY A 2 23.59 -10.51 -1.89
C GLY A 2 23.46 -9.01 -2.04
N ASN A 3 22.44 -8.54 -2.77
CA ASN A 3 22.10 -7.12 -2.78
C ASN A 3 21.62 -6.73 -1.38
N PRO A 4 22.15 -5.64 -0.78
CA PRO A 4 21.67 -5.18 0.52
C PRO A 4 20.19 -4.76 0.40
N PRO A 5 19.38 -4.95 1.46
CA PRO A 5 17.99 -4.51 1.44
C PRO A 5 17.92 -3.00 1.22
N VAL A 6 17.09 -2.57 0.26
CA VAL A 6 16.79 -1.16 0.02
C VAL A 6 15.80 -0.71 1.10
N GLY A 7 16.21 0.27 1.91
CA GLY A 7 15.32 0.90 2.87
C GLY A 7 14.31 1.82 2.17
N THR A 8 13.09 1.88 2.69
CA THR A 8 12.04 2.81 2.23
C THR A 8 11.37 3.44 3.43
N SER A 9 11.01 4.71 3.32
CA SER A 9 10.12 5.44 4.24
C SER A 9 8.65 5.30 3.85
N ASP A 10 8.37 4.86 2.62
CA ASP A 10 7.04 4.76 2.05
C ASP A 10 6.51 3.33 2.21
N LEU A 11 5.32 3.20 2.79
CA LEU A 11 4.63 1.94 3.04
C LEU A 11 3.31 1.86 2.27
N ASP A 12 3.37 1.16 1.13
CA ASP A 12 2.21 0.78 0.32
C ASP A 12 1.43 -0.38 0.98
N THR A 13 0.36 -0.07 1.71
CA THR A 13 -0.42 -1.07 2.45
C THR A 13 -1.61 -1.59 1.64
N LEU A 14 -1.65 -2.89 1.36
CA LEU A 14 -2.76 -3.49 0.63
C LEU A 14 -3.95 -3.80 1.55
N ILE A 15 -5.14 -3.35 1.18
CA ILE A 15 -6.38 -3.60 1.91
C ILE A 15 -7.47 -4.14 0.97
N PRO A 16 -8.15 -5.26 1.29
CA PRO A 16 -9.24 -5.76 0.47
C PRO A 16 -10.49 -4.90 0.67
N ARG A 17 -11.22 -4.61 -0.42
CA ARG A 17 -12.46 -3.80 -0.39
C ARG A 17 -13.52 -4.34 0.57
N LYS A 18 -13.58 -5.66 0.72
CA LYS A 18 -14.50 -6.35 1.63
C LYS A 18 -13.73 -6.97 2.77
N LEU A 19 -14.01 -6.48 3.97
CA LEU A 19 -13.42 -6.98 5.19
C LEU A 19 -14.40 -7.93 5.89
N PRO A 20 -13.91 -9.05 6.46
CA PRO A 20 -14.71 -9.87 7.38
C PRO A 20 -15.31 -9.01 8.51
N GLN A 21 -16.53 -9.29 8.96
CA GLN A 21 -17.21 -8.45 9.97
C GLN A 21 -16.40 -8.26 11.26
N ALA A 22 -15.65 -9.28 11.69
CA ALA A 22 -14.76 -9.23 12.86
C ALA A 22 -13.56 -8.26 12.70
N SER A 23 -13.29 -7.79 11.48
CA SER A 23 -12.15 -6.92 11.14
C SER A 23 -12.53 -5.47 10.85
N LYS A 24 -13.76 -5.04 11.19
CA LYS A 24 -14.24 -3.65 11.10
C LYS A 24 -13.57 -2.69 12.11
N LYS A 25 -12.32 -2.94 12.49
CA LYS A 25 -11.52 -1.99 13.27
C LYS A 25 -11.30 -0.75 12.42
N ASN A 26 -11.35 0.42 13.04
CA ASN A 26 -11.07 1.67 12.38
C ASN A 26 -9.55 1.88 12.33
N ILE A 27 -8.95 1.56 11.18
CA ILE A 27 -7.50 1.65 10.97
C ILE A 27 -7.04 3.10 11.14
N ALA A 28 -7.79 4.06 10.60
CA ALA A 28 -7.48 5.48 10.73
C ALA A 28 -7.43 5.94 12.20
N LYS A 29 -8.32 5.41 13.05
CA LYS A 29 -8.27 5.67 14.49
C LYS A 29 -6.96 5.15 15.10
N HIS A 30 -6.56 3.92 14.80
CA HIS A 30 -5.32 3.36 15.31
C HIS A 30 -4.07 4.13 14.85
N LEU A 31 -4.05 4.60 13.61
CA LEU A 31 -2.95 5.43 13.10
C LEU A 31 -2.88 6.78 13.83
N LYS A 32 -4.02 7.43 14.06
CA LYS A 32 -4.10 8.67 14.84
C LYS A 32 -3.68 8.46 16.29
N ASP A 33 -4.16 7.39 16.94
CA ASP A 33 -3.78 7.03 18.32
C ASP A 33 -2.26 6.74 18.42
N ALA A 34 -1.66 6.23 17.34
CA ALA A 34 -0.21 6.04 17.22
C ALA A 34 0.57 7.32 16.86
N GLY A 35 -0.12 8.47 16.72
CA GLY A 35 0.50 9.77 16.45
C GLY A 35 0.86 10.02 14.99
N PHE A 36 0.20 9.37 14.04
CA PHE A 36 0.28 9.74 12.63
C PHE A 36 -0.64 10.92 12.32
N GLU A 37 -0.14 11.85 11.53
CA GLU A 37 -0.91 12.95 10.95
C GLU A 37 -1.61 12.49 9.68
N HIS A 38 -2.85 12.92 9.50
CA HIS A 38 -3.65 12.58 8.33
C HIS A 38 -3.55 13.68 7.29
N VAL A 39 -3.09 13.34 6.08
CA VAL A 39 -2.80 14.27 4.99
C VAL A 39 -3.63 13.91 3.77
N PHE A 40 -4.27 14.90 3.15
CA PHE A 40 -4.94 14.76 1.86
C PHE A 40 -4.01 15.24 0.74
N LYS A 41 -3.85 14.43 -0.30
CA LYS A 41 -2.89 14.67 -1.40
C LYS A 41 -3.53 15.28 -2.64
N ASP A 42 -4.86 15.27 -2.74
CA ASP A 42 -5.60 15.84 -3.85
C ASP A 42 -6.99 16.34 -3.41
N SER A 43 -7.73 16.89 -4.36
CA SER A 43 -9.10 17.39 -4.18
C SER A 43 -10.17 16.38 -4.67
N GLU A 44 -9.81 15.10 -4.86
CA GLU A 44 -10.72 14.06 -5.33
C GLU A 44 -11.79 13.72 -4.29
N GLN A 45 -12.80 12.93 -4.67
CA GLN A 45 -13.86 12.48 -3.78
C GLN A 45 -14.10 10.97 -3.93
N PRO A 46 -13.67 10.14 -2.97
CA PRO A 46 -12.82 10.47 -1.81
C PRO A 46 -11.41 10.96 -2.21
N ALA A 47 -10.85 11.90 -1.46
CA ALA A 47 -9.50 12.41 -1.68
C ALA A 47 -8.47 11.31 -1.41
N THR A 48 -7.38 11.29 -2.19
CA THR A 48 -6.21 10.47 -1.85
C THR A 48 -5.69 10.91 -0.49
N GLU A 49 -5.45 9.95 0.40
CA GLU A 49 -4.93 10.22 1.74
C GLU A 49 -3.65 9.45 2.02
N ALA A 50 -2.82 10.03 2.90
CA ALA A 50 -1.67 9.39 3.50
C ALA A 50 -1.63 9.67 4.99
N TYR A 51 -0.93 8.79 5.72
CA TYR A 51 -0.65 8.96 7.14
C TYR A 51 0.84 9.14 7.33
N MET A 52 1.23 10.30 7.87
CA MET A 52 2.63 10.72 7.96
C MET A 52 3.07 10.81 9.41
N LYS A 53 4.31 10.38 9.70
CA LYS A 53 4.91 10.54 11.02
C LYS A 53 6.42 10.64 10.94
N ASN A 54 7.01 11.62 11.60
CA ASN A 54 8.45 11.65 11.81
C ASN A 54 8.85 10.64 12.90
N ILE A 55 9.72 9.69 12.55
CA ILE A 55 10.28 8.70 13.46
C ILE A 55 11.81 8.82 13.39
N ARG A 56 12.41 9.39 14.44
CA ARG A 56 13.87 9.56 14.56
C ARG A 56 14.50 10.31 13.37
N GLY A 57 13.83 11.36 12.90
CA GLY A 57 14.29 12.18 11.77
C GLY A 57 13.92 11.63 10.39
N ILE A 58 13.27 10.46 10.32
CA ILE A 58 12.77 9.88 9.07
C ILE A 58 11.26 10.13 8.99
N GLU A 59 10.81 10.83 7.96
CA GLU A 59 9.39 10.98 7.67
C GLU A 59 8.86 9.68 7.05
N VAL A 60 8.04 8.94 7.80
CA VAL A 60 7.41 7.71 7.34
C VAL A 60 6.03 8.05 6.79
N GLU A 61 5.73 7.50 5.62
CA GLU A 61 4.46 7.66 4.94
C GLU A 61 3.75 6.31 4.79
N ILE A 62 2.46 6.25 5.11
CA ILE A 62 1.61 5.08 4.90
C ILE A 62 0.47 5.46 3.96
N GLU A 63 0.35 4.71 2.87
CA GLU A 63 -0.76 4.80 1.92
C GLU A 63 -1.50 3.47 1.85
N PHE A 64 -2.78 3.52 1.45
CA PHE A 64 -3.60 2.33 1.30
C PHE A 64 -3.97 2.10 -0.16
N LEU A 65 -3.78 0.87 -0.61
CA LEU A 65 -4.06 0.45 -1.98
C LEU A 65 -5.03 -0.73 -1.98
N THR A 66 -5.86 -0.81 -3.02
CA THR A 66 -6.80 -1.91 -3.21
C THR A 66 -6.92 -2.31 -4.66
N ASP A 67 -7.59 -3.42 -4.96
CA ASP A 67 -7.76 -3.87 -6.33
C ASP A 67 -8.86 -3.09 -7.08
N ASN A 68 -8.74 -2.99 -8.40
CA ASN A 68 -9.71 -2.31 -9.26
C ASN A 68 -10.87 -3.23 -9.74
N SER A 69 -11.26 -4.24 -8.97
CA SER A 69 -12.04 -5.37 -9.50
C SER A 69 -13.56 -5.18 -9.63
N THR A 70 -14.13 -4.02 -9.28
CA THR A 70 -15.57 -3.81 -9.40
C THR A 70 -15.97 -3.16 -10.70
N ARG A 71 -16.64 -3.93 -11.58
CA ARG A 71 -17.53 -3.38 -12.61
C ARG A 71 -18.53 -2.44 -11.92
N GLY A 72 -18.51 -1.16 -12.28
CA GLY A 72 -19.50 -0.18 -11.85
C GLY A 72 -19.10 0.71 -10.67
N ASP A 73 -17.89 0.54 -10.12
CA ASP A 73 -17.38 1.53 -9.18
C ASP A 73 -16.88 2.76 -9.96
N LYS A 74 -17.55 3.89 -9.75
CA LYS A 74 -17.24 5.16 -10.40
C LYS A 74 -16.30 6.01 -9.55
N GLU A 75 -16.11 5.66 -8.28
CA GLU A 75 -15.23 6.41 -7.40
C GLU A 75 -13.78 6.09 -7.72
N LYS A 76 -12.97 7.15 -7.82
CA LYS A 76 -11.54 7.04 -8.07
C LYS A 76 -10.82 6.37 -6.89
N ASN A 77 -11.31 6.58 -5.67
CA ASN A 77 -10.80 6.02 -4.42
C ASN A 77 -11.93 5.39 -3.61
N VAL A 78 -11.63 4.51 -2.65
CA VAL A 78 -12.68 3.83 -1.86
C VAL A 78 -12.41 3.85 -0.37
N LYS A 79 -13.46 4.07 0.43
CA LYS A 79 -13.37 4.03 1.89
C LYS A 79 -13.51 2.60 2.42
N VAL A 80 -12.51 2.13 3.15
CA VAL A 80 -12.47 0.78 3.74
C VAL A 80 -11.87 0.86 5.15
N ALA A 81 -12.54 0.31 6.17
CA ALA A 81 -12.06 0.32 7.57
C ALA A 81 -11.61 1.70 8.10
N GLY A 82 -12.28 2.77 7.65
CA GLY A 82 -12.00 4.14 8.10
C GLY A 82 -10.85 4.83 7.38
N VAL A 83 -10.15 4.15 6.46
CA VAL A 83 -9.14 4.74 5.56
C VAL A 83 -9.65 4.83 4.12
N VAL A 84 -9.06 5.70 3.31
CA VAL A 84 -9.26 5.75 1.86
C VAL A 84 -8.16 4.95 1.17
N ALA A 85 -8.56 3.98 0.35
CA ALA A 85 -7.66 3.15 -0.44
C ALA A 85 -7.76 3.47 -1.93
N GLN A 86 -6.62 3.57 -2.59
CA GLN A 86 -6.51 3.81 -4.02
C GLN A 86 -6.61 2.50 -4.82
N PRO A 87 -7.57 2.34 -5.74
CA PRO A 87 -7.67 1.20 -6.62
C PRO A 87 -6.54 1.20 -7.65
N LEU A 88 -5.71 0.15 -7.66
CA LEU A 88 -4.74 -0.10 -8.72
C LEU A 88 -5.09 -1.37 -9.50
N SER A 89 -4.78 -1.33 -10.79
CA SER A 89 -4.90 -2.49 -11.65
C SER A 89 -3.95 -3.60 -11.21
N TYR A 90 -4.38 -4.85 -11.34
CA TYR A 90 -3.55 -6.04 -11.10
C TYR A 90 -3.11 -6.28 -9.65
N LEU A 91 -3.66 -5.57 -8.66
CA LEU A 91 -3.35 -5.81 -7.24
C LEU A 91 -4.05 -7.02 -6.61
N ARG A 92 -5.05 -7.61 -7.28
CA ARG A 92 -5.81 -8.74 -6.71
C ARG A 92 -4.91 -9.92 -6.32
N LEU A 93 -3.96 -10.28 -7.17
CA LEU A 93 -3.00 -11.35 -6.85
C LEU A 93 -2.12 -10.97 -5.65
N SER A 94 -1.70 -9.71 -5.53
CA SER A 94 -0.91 -9.24 -4.39
C SER A 94 -1.68 -9.27 -3.07
N LEU A 95 -3.01 -9.07 -3.12
CA LEU A 95 -3.90 -9.22 -1.96
C LEU A 95 -4.08 -10.69 -1.54
N GLU A 96 -4.17 -11.60 -2.52
CA GLU A 96 -4.41 -13.03 -2.28
C GLU A 96 -3.13 -13.76 -1.83
N TYR A 97 -1.98 -13.44 -2.43
CA TYR A 97 -0.71 -14.14 -2.19
C TYR A 97 0.22 -13.33 -1.30
N SER A 98 0.21 -13.66 -0.01
CA SER A 98 1.08 -13.05 1.01
C SER A 98 1.92 -14.09 1.74
N LEU A 99 3.08 -13.64 2.23
CA LEU A 99 3.95 -14.40 3.14
C LEU A 99 3.91 -13.74 4.51
N LYS A 100 4.09 -14.56 5.55
CA LYS A 100 4.34 -14.04 6.90
C LYS A 100 5.78 -13.59 7.00
N PHE A 101 6.00 -12.45 7.64
CA PHE A 101 7.34 -12.02 8.05
C PHE A 101 7.39 -11.86 9.57
N GLN A 102 8.59 -11.89 10.11
CA GLN A 102 8.90 -11.52 11.48
C GLN A 102 10.07 -10.54 11.46
N THR A 103 9.96 -9.44 12.19
CA THR A 103 11.06 -8.48 12.35
C THR A 103 12.15 -9.05 13.29
N LYS A 104 13.28 -8.37 13.38
CA LYS A 104 14.31 -8.70 14.39
C LYS A 104 13.84 -8.47 15.84
N ALA A 105 12.87 -7.59 16.06
CA ALA A 105 12.30 -7.32 17.37
C ALA A 105 11.12 -8.26 17.71
N GLY A 106 10.72 -9.13 16.78
CA GLY A 106 9.75 -10.19 17.01
C GLY A 106 8.33 -9.88 16.54
N GLU A 107 8.06 -8.67 16.04
CA GLU A 107 6.76 -8.33 15.47
C GLU A 107 6.49 -9.14 14.20
N THR A 108 5.24 -9.59 14.04
CA THR A 108 4.83 -10.38 12.87
C THR A 108 3.88 -9.60 11.99
N GLY A 109 3.98 -9.79 10.68
CA GLY A 109 3.05 -9.22 9.72
C GLY A 109 2.91 -10.05 8.47
N LYS A 110 2.22 -9.49 7.47
CA LYS A 110 2.12 -10.05 6.13
C LYS A 110 2.77 -9.11 5.13
N VAL A 111 3.44 -9.68 4.16
CA VAL A 111 4.01 -8.97 3.00
C VAL A 111 3.58 -9.68 1.73
N VAL A 112 3.50 -8.94 0.62
CA VAL A 112 3.21 -9.52 -0.70
C VAL A 112 4.25 -10.59 -1.02
N ALA A 113 3.81 -11.75 -1.50
CA ALA A 113 4.73 -12.80 -1.92
C ALA A 113 5.59 -12.30 -3.10
N PRO A 114 6.92 -12.56 -3.12
CA PRO A 114 7.80 -12.08 -4.18
C PRO A 114 7.30 -12.40 -5.60
N GLY A 115 6.76 -13.61 -5.82
CA GLY A 115 6.20 -14.00 -7.11
C GLY A 115 5.00 -13.14 -7.55
N ALA A 116 4.08 -12.82 -6.62
CA ALA A 116 2.95 -11.94 -6.91
C ALA A 116 3.40 -10.50 -7.18
N TRP A 117 4.40 -10.02 -6.44
CA TRP A 117 4.99 -8.71 -6.65
C TRP A 117 5.68 -8.58 -8.01
N ILE A 118 6.54 -9.54 -8.36
CA ILE A 118 7.24 -9.57 -9.65
C ILE A 118 6.23 -9.65 -10.79
N PHE A 119 5.20 -10.49 -10.67
CA PHE A 119 4.14 -10.58 -11.67
C PHE A 119 3.40 -9.25 -11.85
N HIS A 120 3.02 -8.60 -10.73
CA HIS A 120 2.41 -7.28 -10.77
C HIS A 120 3.31 -6.26 -11.49
N LYS A 121 4.61 -6.22 -11.18
CA LYS A 121 5.57 -5.36 -11.85
C LYS A 121 5.72 -5.65 -13.33
N GLY A 122 5.74 -6.91 -13.74
CA GLY A 122 5.76 -7.31 -15.15
C GLY A 122 4.55 -6.78 -15.94
N LEU A 123 3.39 -6.68 -15.29
CA LEU A 123 2.17 -6.12 -15.92
C LEU A 123 2.16 -4.58 -15.94
N THR A 124 2.70 -3.92 -14.91
CA THR A 124 2.67 -2.46 -14.82
C THR A 124 3.80 -1.77 -15.55
N PHE A 125 5.00 -2.37 -15.56
CA PHE A 125 6.20 -1.82 -16.20
C PHE A 125 5.98 -1.33 -17.65
N PRO A 126 5.40 -2.12 -18.59
CA PRO A 126 5.24 -1.69 -19.97
C PRO A 126 4.23 -0.54 -20.13
N ARG A 127 3.43 -0.26 -19.10
CA ARG A 127 2.37 0.76 -19.12
C ARG A 127 2.77 2.06 -18.44
N ARG A 128 3.91 2.09 -17.74
CA ARG A 128 4.38 3.31 -17.07
C ARG A 128 4.84 4.32 -18.12
N LYS A 129 4.46 5.59 -17.93
CA LYS A 129 4.87 6.70 -18.79
C LYS A 129 6.14 7.39 -18.30
N ALA A 130 6.33 7.47 -16.98
CA ALA A 130 7.49 8.11 -16.38
C ALA A 130 8.69 7.15 -16.35
N GLU A 131 9.79 7.53 -16.99
CA GLU A 131 11.02 6.73 -17.05
C GLU A 131 11.62 6.45 -15.67
N SER A 132 11.60 7.43 -14.76
CA SER A 132 12.04 7.24 -13.37
C SER A 132 11.27 6.11 -12.66
N LYS A 133 9.97 6.01 -12.93
CA LYS A 133 9.11 4.96 -12.37
C LYS A 133 9.32 3.61 -13.06
N LYS A 134 9.76 3.57 -14.32
CA LYS A 134 10.17 2.32 -15.00
C LYS A 134 11.49 1.78 -14.42
N LEU A 135 12.47 2.66 -14.24
CA LEU A 135 13.76 2.30 -13.62
C LEU A 135 13.54 1.76 -12.20
N LYS A 136 12.69 2.42 -11.40
CA LYS A 136 12.30 1.92 -10.07
C LYS A 136 11.69 0.53 -10.11
N ASP A 137 10.83 0.24 -11.08
CA ASP A 137 10.21 -1.09 -11.20
C ASP A 137 11.22 -2.18 -11.64
N LEU A 138 12.21 -1.84 -12.46
CA LEU A 138 13.21 -2.78 -12.97
C LEU A 138 14.29 -3.11 -11.93
N TYR A 139 14.71 -2.11 -11.16
CA TYR A 139 15.85 -2.21 -10.26
C TYR A 139 15.46 -2.26 -8.77
N GLY A 140 14.20 -2.00 -8.42
CA GLY A 140 13.73 -2.03 -7.03
C GLY A 140 14.26 -0.89 -6.16
N ILE A 141 14.62 0.25 -6.78
CA ILE A 141 15.15 1.49 -6.17
C ILE A 141 14.14 2.62 -6.26
#